data_AF-A0A3R8LIA0-F1
#
_entry.id   AF-A0A3R8LIA0-F1
#
_cell.length_a   1.000
_cell.length_b   1.000
_cell.length_c   1.000
_cell.angle_alpha   90.00
_cell.angle_beta   90.00
_cell.angle_gamma   90.00
#
_symmetry.space_group_name_H-M   'P 1'
#
loop_
_entity.id
_entity.type
_entity.pdbx_description
1 polymer ?
#
loop_
_entity_poly.entity_id
_entity_poly.type
_entity_poly.pdbx_seq_one_letter_code
_entity_poly.pdbx_strand_id
1 'polypeptide(L)' 'MPAYYDESTKSWFCKFYYTDYTGTKKQKKKRGFKLQQEAKEWENKPVQWVSGLSHSILASSSM' A
#
# COMPACT_ATOMS: atom_id res chain seq x y z
N MET A 1 -7.63 -8.34 9.88
CA MET A 1 -6.31 -8.07 9.28
C MET A 1 -5.29 -8.95 9.97
N PRO A 2 -4.67 -9.93 9.30
CA PRO A 2 -3.64 -10.72 9.94
C PRO A 2 -2.30 -9.98 9.82
N ALA A 3 -1.99 -9.18 10.84
CA ALA A 3 -0.66 -8.65 11.07
C ALA A 3 0.15 -9.78 11.73
N TYR A 4 1.23 -10.19 11.07
CA TYR A 4 2.06 -11.28 11.54
C TYR A 4 3.35 -10.69 12.11
N TYR A 5 3.77 -11.21 13.25
CA TYR A 5 5.04 -10.84 13.87
C TYR A 5 6.11 -11.82 13.40
N ASP A 6 7.21 -11.27 12.87
CA ASP A 6 8.38 -12.04 12.48
C ASP A 6 9.41 -11.96 13.63
N GLU A 7 9.56 -13.05 14.39
CA GLU A 7 10.47 -13.10 15.55
C GLU A 7 11.95 -13.00 15.14
N SER A 8 12.29 -13.49 13.94
CA SER A 8 13.66 -13.46 13.40
C SER A 8 14.14 -12.04 13.09
N THR A 9 13.27 -11.21 12.52
CA THR A 9 13.60 -9.82 12.14
C THR A 9 13.04 -8.79 13.11
N LYS A 10 12.34 -9.24 14.17
CA LYS A 10 11.61 -8.40 15.13
C LYS A 10 10.76 -7.33 14.45
N SER A 11 10.12 -7.70 13.34
CA SER A 11 9.37 -6.76 12.50
C SER A 11 7.97 -7.27 12.20
N TRP A 12 7.03 -6.35 12.04
CA TRP A 12 5.66 -6.68 11.67
C TRP A 12 5.52 -6.69 10.16
N PHE A 13 4.78 -7.66 9.63
CA PHE A 13 4.45 -7.73 8.22
C PHE A 13 2.95 -7.95 8.00
N CYS A 14 2.46 -7.39 6.91
CA CYS A 14 1.09 -7.58 6.46
C CYS A 14 1.09 -8.17 5.05
N LYS A 15 0.24 -9.18 4.84
CA LYS A 15 0.08 -9.84 3.55
C LYS A 15 -1.38 -9.81 3.13
N PHE A 16 -1.61 -9.31 1.92
CA PHE A 16 -2.93 -9.25 1.31
C PHE A 16 -2.97 -10.11 0.07
N TYR A 17 -4.06 -10.85 -0.02
CA TYR A 17 -4.46 -11.56 -1.22
C TYR A 17 -5.72 -10.85 -1.71
N TYR A 18 -5.70 -10.39 -2.95
CA TYR A 18 -6.88 -9.88 -3.62
C TYR A 18 -7.02 -10.52 -4.99
N THR A 19 -8.25 -10.70 -5.40
CA THR A 19 -8.59 -11.17 -6.73
C THR A 19 -8.99 -9.96 -7.55
N ASP A 20 -8.30 -9.72 -8.66
CA ASP A 20 -8.73 -8.69 -9.60
C ASP A 20 -10.07 -9.06 -10.24
N TYR A 21 -10.73 -8.09 -10.86
CA TYR A 21 -11.97 -8.32 -11.63
C TYR A 21 -11.80 -9.33 -12.78
N THR A 22 -10.56 -9.57 -13.22
CA THR A 22 -10.18 -10.59 -14.22
C THR A 22 -9.98 -11.99 -13.62
N GLY A 23 -10.20 -12.17 -12.32
CA GLY A 23 -9.99 -13.45 -11.62
C GLY A 23 -8.53 -13.74 -11.25
N THR A 24 -7.61 -12.82 -11.51
CA THR A 24 -6.18 -13.02 -11.20
C THR A 24 -5.92 -12.81 -9.71
N LYS A 25 -5.31 -13.79 -9.04
CA LYS A 25 -4.91 -13.67 -7.63
C LYS A 25 -3.61 -12.90 -7.54
N LYS A 26 -3.66 -11.70 -6.97
CA LYS A 26 -2.46 -10.90 -6.68
C LYS A 26 -2.12 -10.95 -5.20
N GLN A 27 -0.82 -10.97 -4.94
CA GLN A 27 -0.27 -10.91 -3.60
C GLN A 27 0.43 -9.57 -3.41
N LYS A 28 0.01 -8.83 -2.38
CA LYS A 28 0.72 -7.63 -1.93
C LYS A 28 1.27 -7.90 -0.54
N LYS A 29 2.59 -7.91 -0.43
CA LYS A 29 3.30 -8.04 0.84
C LYS A 29 4.06 -6.75 1.11
N LYS A 30 3.90 -6.22 2.33
CA LYS A 30 4.72 -5.11 2.83
C LYS A 30 5.33 -5.55 4.16
N ARG A 31 6.64 -5.37 4.26
CA ARG A 31 7.46 -5.75 5.43
C ARG A 31 8.17 -4.52 5.99
N GLY A 32 8.60 -4.63 7.25
CA GLY A 32 9.42 -3.62 7.91
C GLY A 32 8.65 -2.61 8.77
N PHE A 33 7.44 -2.95 9.20
CA PHE A 33 6.74 -2.12 10.18
C PHE A 33 7.34 -2.36 11.56
N LYS A 34 7.65 -1.27 12.29
CA LYS A 34 8.14 -1.37 13.66
C LYS A 34 6.98 -1.61 14.62
N LEU A 35 5.84 -0.94 14.36
CA LEU A 35 4.63 -1.07 15.16
C LEU A 35 3.48 -1.69 14.37
N GLN A 36 2.64 -2.46 15.06
CA GLN A 36 1.40 -3.03 14.52
C GLN A 36 0.42 -1.94 14.03
N GLN A 37 0.43 -0.75 14.66
CA GLN A 37 -0.40 0.39 14.25
C GLN A 37 -0.01 0.92 12.87
N GLU A 38 1.28 1.06 12.56
CA GLU A 38 1.75 1.49 11.23
C GLU A 38 1.32 0.49 10.15
N ALA A 39 1.38 -0.80 10.48
CA ALA A 39 0.93 -1.86 9.60
C ALA A 39 -0.58 -1.75 9.31
N LYS A 40 -1.36 -1.36 10.33
CA LYS A 40 -2.81 -1.15 10.24
C LYS A 40 -3.19 0.14 9.50
N GLU A 41 -2.45 1.22 9.68
CA GLU A 41 -2.63 2.45 8.89
C GLU A 41 -2.32 2.24 7.41
N TRP A 42 -1.34 1.39 7.10
CA TRP A 42 -1.00 1.06 5.71
C TRP A 42 -2.14 0.35 4.97
N GLU A 43 -2.94 -0.46 5.66
CA GLU A 43 -4.14 -1.09 5.10
C GLU A 43 -5.28 -0.09 4.89
N ASN A 44 -5.43 0.87 5.80
CA ASN A 44 -6.45 1.92 5.71
C ASN A 44 -6.11 2.99 4.68
N LYS A 45 -4.83 3.17 4.34
CA LYS A 45 -4.42 4.03 3.24
C LYS A 45 -4.77 3.31 1.94
N PRO A 46 -5.79 3.76 1.18
CA PRO A 46 -6.01 3.23 -0.15
C PRO A 46 -4.68 3.39 -0.89
N VAL A 47 -4.16 2.30 -1.44
CA VAL A 47 -2.94 2.39 -2.23
C VAL A 47 -3.28 3.25 -3.42
N GLN A 48 -2.96 4.54 -3.34
CA GLN A 48 -3.22 5.49 -4.40
C GLN A 48 -2.40 4.96 -5.57
N TRP A 49 -3.10 4.38 -6.55
CA TRP A 49 -2.54 4.13 -7.85
C TRP A 49 -2.32 5.51 -8.44
N VAL A 50 -1.18 6.12 -8.10
CA VAL A 50 -0.65 7.20 -8.91
C VAL A 50 -0.18 6.53 -10.19
N SER A 51 -1.14 6.20 -11.06
CA SER A 51 -0.89 6.23 -12.49
C SER A 51 -0.34 7.62 -12.77
N GLY A 52 0.90 7.68 -13.26
CA GLY A 52 1.68 8.91 -13.41
C GLY A 52 0.98 9.99 -14.22
N LEU A 53 0.10 10.76 -13.57
CA LEU A 53 -0.25 12.11 -13.96
C LEU A 53 0.67 13.05 -13.20
N SER A 54 1.90 13.09 -13.71
CA SER A 54 2.81 14.21 -13.55
C SER A 54 2.04 15.51 -13.80
N HIS A 55 1.77 16.22 -12.71
CA HIS A 55 1.94 17.66 -12.54
C HIS A 55 2.28 18.45 -13.82
N SER A 56 1.29 18.82 -14.65
CA SER A 56 1.46 19.87 -15.67
C SER A 56 0.12 20.36 -16.25
N ILE A 57 -0.83 20.78 -15.41
CA ILE A 57 -1.99 21.58 -15.87
C ILE A 57 -2.32 22.63 -14.80
N LEU A 58 -1.42 23.58 -14.52
CA LEU A 58 -1.80 24.80 -13.77
C LEU A 58 -0.99 26.06 -14.20
N ALA A 59 -0.36 26.08 -15.36
CA ALA A 59 0.37 27.26 -15.83
C ALA A 59 -0.05 27.66 -17.26
N SER A 60 -1.33 27.95 -17.46
CA SER A 60 -1.82 28.63 -18.66
C SER A 60 -3.14 29.33 -18.36
N SER A 61 -3.12 30.30 -17.42
CA SER A 61 -4.19 31.29 -17.33
C SER A 61 -3.74 32.50 -16.50
N SER A 62 -2.88 33.33 -17.07
CA SER A 62 -2.85 34.76 -16.78
C SER A 62 -2.59 35.46 -18.10
N MET A 63 -3.69 35.92 -18.70
CA MET A 63 -3.74 37.13 -19.51
C MET A 63 -3.40 38.33 -18.63
#